data_AF-A0A4Y2DZS1-F1
#
_entry.id   AF-A0A4Y2DZS1-F1
#
_cell.length_a   1.000
_cell.length_b   1.000
_cell.length_c   1.000
_cell.angle_alpha   90.00
_cell.angle_beta   90.00
_cell.angle_gamma   90.00
#
_symmetry.space_group_name_H-M   'P 1'
#
loop_
_entity.id
_entity.type
_entity.pdbx_description
1 polymer ?
#
loop_
_entity_poly.entity_id
_entity_poly.type
_entity_poly.pdbx_seq_one_letter_code
_entity_poly.pdbx_strand_id
1 'polypeptide(L)'
;MPKRKRGITGDAASRREAIRKRERRVVETEERSRRLSTMAQRGQDRRAEKIEEQRNSRLSDIAQRRQDRRAEETEEQRNSRLSDMAQRGQERRAEENRRTKK
;
A
#
# COMPACT_ATOMS: atom_id res chain seq x y z
N MET A 1 39.25 -55.16 33.85
CA MET A 1 38.27 -54.95 32.75
C MET A 1 38.74 -53.80 31.86
N PRO A 2 39.05 -53.99 30.56
CA PRO A 2 39.48 -52.90 29.70
C PRO A 2 38.28 -52.23 29.01
N LYS A 3 38.12 -50.91 29.17
CA LYS A 3 37.03 -50.13 28.57
C LYS A 3 37.29 -49.92 27.07
N ARG A 4 36.43 -50.48 26.20
CA ARG A 4 36.47 -50.25 24.75
C ARG A 4 35.90 -48.86 24.44
N LYS A 5 36.76 -47.88 24.13
CA LYS A 5 36.34 -46.65 23.46
C LYS A 5 36.09 -46.98 21.99
N ARG A 6 34.88 -47.42 21.67
CA ARG A 6 34.45 -47.65 20.27
C ARG A 6 34.25 -46.28 19.63
N GLY A 7 35.01 -46.03 18.56
CA GLY A 7 35.24 -44.72 17.96
C GLY A 7 33.96 -43.95 17.64
N ILE A 8 33.99 -42.65 17.97
CA ILE A 8 33.09 -41.61 17.47
C ILE A 8 33.55 -41.25 16.05
N THR A 9 33.73 -42.23 15.18
CA THR A 9 33.98 -42.04 13.76
C THR A 9 32.69 -42.37 13.03
N GLY A 10 31.65 -41.59 13.34
CA GLY A 10 30.50 -41.50 12.46
C GLY A 10 30.98 -40.87 11.16
N ASP A 11 30.88 -41.61 10.07
CA ASP A 11 31.34 -41.25 8.73
C ASP A 11 31.12 -39.75 8.43
N ALA A 12 32.24 -39.02 8.26
CA ALA A 12 32.21 -37.59 8.02
C ALA A 12 31.51 -37.25 6.70
N ALA A 13 31.52 -38.18 5.73
CA ALA A 13 30.81 -38.01 4.47
C ALA A 13 29.28 -38.03 4.66
N SER A 14 28.75 -38.99 5.42
CA SER A 14 27.32 -39.08 5.77
C SER A 14 26.82 -37.85 6.53
N ARG A 15 27.62 -37.31 7.47
CA ARG A 15 27.27 -36.05 8.15
C ARG A 15 27.20 -34.86 7.19
N ARG A 16 28.19 -34.73 6.29
CA ARG A 16 28.21 -33.68 5.26
C ARG A 16 27.05 -33.83 4.26
N GLU A 17 26.64 -35.04 3.94
CA GLU A 17 25.50 -35.29 3.06
C GLU A 17 24.16 -34.98 3.74
N ALA A 18 24.02 -35.31 5.03
CA ALA A 18 22.84 -34.96 5.82
C ALA A 18 22.66 -33.44 5.94
N ILE A 19 23.75 -32.69 6.13
CA ILE A 19 23.74 -31.22 6.16
C ILE A 19 23.27 -30.66 4.81
N ARG A 20 23.86 -31.10 3.69
CA ARG A 20 23.44 -30.67 2.34
C ARG A 20 21.97 -31.00 2.04
N LYS A 21 21.48 -32.17 2.45
CA LYS A 21 20.06 -32.53 2.31
C LYS A 21 19.15 -31.62 3.13
N ARG A 22 19.57 -31.25 4.34
CA ARG A 22 18.82 -30.33 5.21
C ARG A 22 18.83 -28.90 4.63
N GLU A 23 19.97 -28.42 4.18
CA GLU A 23 20.10 -27.10 3.54
C GLU A 23 19.21 -26.99 2.31
N ARG A 24 19.21 -28.01 1.43
CA ARG A 24 18.31 -28.04 0.26
C ARG A 24 16.84 -27.92 0.66
N ARG A 25 16.40 -28.63 1.71
CA ARG A 25 15.02 -28.54 2.22
C ARG A 25 14.70 -27.16 2.80
N VAL A 26 15.63 -26.55 3.53
CA VAL A 26 15.45 -25.21 4.09
C VAL A 26 15.28 -24.19 2.97
N VAL A 27 16.16 -24.21 1.96
CA VAL A 27 16.05 -23.31 0.79
C VAL A 27 14.73 -23.50 0.06
N GLU A 28 14.29 -24.74 -0.16
CA GLU A 28 12.99 -25.03 -0.78
C GLU A 28 11.81 -24.47 0.04
N THR A 29 11.84 -24.60 1.37
CA THR A 29 10.81 -24.04 2.25
C THR A 29 10.85 -22.52 2.30
N GLU A 30 12.02 -21.91 2.24
CA GLU A 30 12.19 -20.45 2.18
C GLU A 30 11.70 -19.90 0.85
N GLU A 31 11.98 -20.56 -0.26
CA GLU A 31 11.44 -20.19 -1.57
C GLU A 31 9.91 -20.33 -1.60
N ARG A 32 9.37 -21.40 -1.02
CA ARG A 32 7.92 -21.57 -0.88
C ARG A 32 7.31 -20.45 -0.03
N SER A 33 7.92 -20.12 1.10
CA SER A 33 7.49 -19.01 1.97
C SER A 33 7.55 -17.66 1.25
N ARG A 34 8.61 -17.40 0.48
CA ARG A 34 8.73 -16.19 -0.35
C ARG A 34 7.61 -16.10 -1.38
N ARG A 35 7.33 -17.18 -2.12
CA ARG A 35 6.25 -17.22 -3.11
C ARG A 35 4.87 -16.95 -2.48
N LEU A 36 4.61 -17.56 -1.32
CA LEU A 36 3.37 -17.33 -0.56
C LEU A 36 3.25 -15.88 -0.10
N SER A 37 4.34 -15.30 0.41
CA SER A 37 4.38 -13.88 0.84
C SER A 37 4.08 -12.93 -0.33
N THR A 38 4.68 -13.16 -1.50
CA THR A 38 4.43 -12.32 -2.69
C THR A 38 2.98 -12.41 -3.16
N MET A 39 2.37 -13.60 -3.14
CA MET A 39 0.95 -13.77 -3.49
C MET A 39 0.03 -13.10 -2.48
N ALA A 40 0.34 -13.18 -1.18
CA ALA A 40 -0.40 -12.52 -0.12
C ALA A 40 -0.34 -10.99 -0.29
N GLN A 41 0.83 -10.42 -0.55
CA GLN A 41 1.01 -8.99 -0.81
C GLN A 41 0.19 -8.53 -2.01
N ARG A 42 0.31 -9.22 -3.17
CA ARG A 42 -0.50 -8.92 -4.37
C ARG A 42 -2.01 -8.99 -4.09
N GLY A 43 -2.44 -9.89 -3.20
CA GLY A 43 -3.83 -9.99 -2.77
C GLY A 43 -4.30 -8.80 -1.94
N GLN A 44 -3.41 -8.21 -1.12
CA GLN A 44 -3.69 -6.98 -0.39
C GLN A 44 -3.70 -5.76 -1.32
N ASP A 45 -2.73 -5.67 -2.24
CA ASP A 45 -2.63 -4.57 -3.19
C ASP A 45 -3.89 -4.48 -4.08
N ARG A 46 -4.37 -5.60 -4.63
CA ARG A 46 -5.64 -5.63 -5.39
C ARG A 46 -6.85 -5.20 -4.57
N ARG A 47 -6.88 -5.49 -3.26
CA ARG A 47 -7.95 -5.03 -2.36
C ARG A 47 -7.88 -3.52 -2.16
N ALA A 48 -6.67 -2.97 -2.01
CA ALA A 48 -6.45 -1.53 -1.91
C ALA A 48 -6.81 -0.83 -3.23
N GLU A 49 -6.37 -1.36 -4.38
CA GLU A 49 -6.72 -0.86 -5.72
C GLU A 49 -8.23 -0.83 -5.93
N LYS A 50 -8.97 -1.88 -5.55
CA LYS A 50 -10.43 -1.90 -5.64
C LYS A 50 -11.09 -0.77 -4.82
N ILE A 51 -10.52 -0.43 -3.67
CA ILE A 51 -11.01 0.67 -2.82
C ILE A 51 -10.70 2.02 -3.46
N GLU A 52 -9.50 2.21 -3.99
CA GLU A 52 -9.11 3.42 -4.70
C GLU A 52 -9.91 3.61 -6.00
N GLU A 53 -10.14 2.55 -6.77
CA GLU A 53 -11.01 2.58 -7.95
C GLU A 53 -12.44 2.99 -7.59
N GLN A 54 -13.00 2.40 -6.53
CA GLN A 54 -14.33 2.78 -6.05
C GLN A 54 -14.37 4.23 -5.56
N ARG A 55 -13.32 4.68 -4.87
CA ARG A 55 -13.20 6.07 -4.41
C ARG A 55 -13.11 7.04 -5.59
N ASN A 56 -12.29 6.71 -6.59
CA ASN A 56 -12.11 7.51 -7.79
C ASN A 56 -13.37 7.56 -8.63
N SER A 57 -14.08 6.44 -8.81
CA SER A 57 -15.39 6.42 -9.47
C SER A 57 -16.40 7.33 -8.75
N ARG A 58 -16.51 7.25 -7.42
CA ARG A 58 -17.39 8.15 -6.65
C ARG A 58 -17.01 9.62 -6.79
N LEU A 59 -15.71 9.94 -6.79
CA LEU A 59 -15.24 11.31 -6.98
C LEU A 59 -15.55 11.81 -8.39
N SER A 60 -15.38 10.97 -9.42
CA SER A 60 -15.76 11.25 -10.80
C SER A 60 -17.26 11.51 -10.92
N ASP A 61 -18.10 10.68 -10.30
CA ASP A 61 -19.56 10.87 -10.31
C ASP A 61 -19.98 12.22 -9.68
N ILE A 62 -19.35 12.58 -8.56
CA ILE A 62 -19.59 13.87 -7.90
C ILE A 62 -19.11 15.03 -8.78
N ALA A 63 -17.94 14.89 -9.41
CA ALA A 63 -17.40 15.90 -10.31
C ALA A 63 -18.32 16.11 -11.52
N GLN A 64 -18.80 15.03 -12.14
CA GLN A 64 -19.72 15.06 -13.27
C GLN A 64 -21.01 15.78 -12.89
N ARG A 65 -21.68 15.35 -11.80
CA ARG A 65 -22.91 16.00 -11.32
C ARG A 65 -22.73 17.49 -11.01
N ARG A 66 -21.55 17.89 -10.53
CA ARG A 66 -21.23 19.31 -10.30
C ARG A 66 -21.05 20.07 -11.60
N GLN A 67 -20.47 19.45 -12.63
CA GLN A 67 -20.37 20.06 -13.96
C GLN A 67 -21.74 20.21 -14.60
N ASP A 68 -22.58 19.18 -14.54
CA ASP A 68 -23.95 19.21 -15.08
C ASP A 68 -24.74 20.34 -14.43
N ARG A 69 -24.70 20.45 -13.08
CA ARG A 69 -25.36 21.56 -12.37
C ARG A 69 -24.83 22.93 -12.79
N ARG A 70 -23.53 23.06 -13.04
CA ARG A 70 -22.92 24.32 -13.51
C ARG A 70 -23.29 24.66 -14.94
N ALA A 71 -23.58 23.67 -15.78
CA ALA A 71 -24.04 23.89 -17.14
C ALA A 71 -25.49 24.40 -17.18
N GLU A 72 -26.29 24.01 -16.18
CA GLU A 72 -27.69 24.43 -16.01
C GLU A 72 -27.87 25.69 -15.14
N GLU A 73 -26.79 26.26 -14.59
CA GLU A 73 -26.84 27.47 -13.75
C GLU A 73 -27.28 28.71 -14.56
N THR A 74 -28.15 29.54 -13.96
CA THR A 74 -28.45 30.86 -14.52
C THR A 74 -27.29 31.83 -14.29
N GLU A 75 -27.22 32.91 -15.07
CA GLU A 75 -26.19 33.96 -14.90
C GLU A 75 -26.19 34.56 -13.48
N GLU A 76 -27.37 34.74 -12.87
CA GLU A 76 -27.47 35.24 -11.49
C GLU A 76 -26.89 34.25 -10.48
N GLN A 77 -27.24 32.97 -10.59
CA GLN A 77 -26.70 31.91 -9.73
C GLN A 77 -25.18 31.78 -9.91
N ARG A 78 -24.70 31.85 -11.15
CA ARG A 78 -23.29 31.80 -11.50
C ARG A 78 -22.54 32.98 -10.87
N ASN A 79 -23.05 34.20 -11.00
CA ASN A 79 -22.44 35.40 -10.43
C ASN A 79 -22.41 35.37 -8.91
N SER A 80 -23.50 34.92 -8.26
CA SER A 80 -23.54 34.71 -6.82
C SER A 80 -22.48 33.70 -6.36
N ARG A 81 -22.41 32.53 -7.00
CA ARG A 81 -21.40 31.50 -6.72
C ARG A 81 -19.97 32.00 -6.91
N LEU A 82 -19.71 32.78 -7.98
CA LEU A 82 -18.38 33.35 -8.24
C LEU A 82 -18.00 34.38 -7.16
N SER A 83 -18.96 35.22 -6.74
CA SER A 83 -18.77 36.19 -5.66
C SER A 83 -18.41 35.49 -4.34
N ASP A 84 -19.14 34.45 -3.96
CA ASP A 84 -18.88 33.66 -2.76
C ASP A 84 -17.47 33.02 -2.78
N MET A 85 -17.06 32.48 -3.93
CA MET A 85 -15.73 31.90 -4.09
C MET A 85 -14.63 32.96 -3.98
N ALA A 86 -14.85 34.15 -4.55
CA ALA A 86 -13.91 35.26 -4.44
C ALA A 86 -13.77 35.71 -2.99
N GLN A 87 -14.88 35.89 -2.26
CA GLN A 87 -14.86 36.27 -0.85
C GLN A 87 -14.08 35.25 0.00
N ARG A 88 -14.40 33.95 -0.12
CA ARG A 88 -13.67 32.88 0.59
C ARG A 88 -12.19 32.81 0.22
N GLY A 89 -11.84 33.20 -1.02
CA GLY A 89 -10.45 33.33 -1.45
C GLY A 89 -9.72 34.46 -0.71
N GLN A 90 -10.37 35.61 -0.58
CA GLN A 90 -9.80 36.74 0.15
C GLN A 90 -9.68 36.47 1.65
N GLU A 91 -10.68 35.83 2.26
CA GLU A 91 -10.64 35.44 3.67
C GLU A 91 -9.45 34.51 3.96
N ARG A 92 -9.22 33.50 3.10
CA ARG A 92 -8.07 32.59 3.24
C ARG A 92 -6.74 33.32 3.14
N ARG A 93 -6.59 34.26 2.19
CA ARG A 93 -5.38 35.08 2.06
C ARG A 93 -5.18 36.00 3.25
N ALA A 94 -6.26 36.60 3.76
CA ALA A 94 -6.21 37.45 4.94
C ALA A 94 -5.81 36.65 6.19
N GLU A 95 -6.34 35.43 6.35
CA GLU A 95 -5.97 34.52 7.43
C GLU A 95 -4.50 34.09 7.33
N GLU A 96 -4.05 33.71 6.13
CA GLU A 96 -2.65 33.36 5.87
C GLU A 96 -1.71 34.52 6.24
N ASN A 97 -2.04 35.74 5.79
CA ASN A 97 -1.28 36.95 6.14
C ASN A 97 -1.27 37.24 7.65
N ARG A 98 -2.33 36.90 8.38
CA ARG A 98 -2.37 37.03 9.85
C ARG A 98 -1.48 35.98 10.53
N ARG A 99 -1.37 34.77 9.97
CA ARG A 99 -0.53 33.71 10.50
C ARG A 99 0.96 34.00 10.29
N THR A 100 1.34 34.60 9.17
CA THR A 100 2.75 34.89 8.83
C THR A 100 3.29 36.16 9.47
N LYS A 101 2.43 37.09 9.91
CA LYS A 101 2.80 38.33 10.61
C LYS A 101 2.80 38.21 12.13
N LYS A 102 2.59 37.02 12.67
CA LYS A 102 2.54 36.73 14.11
C LYS A 102 3.81 36.00 14.54
#